data_AF-G7E2D9-F1
#
_entry.id   AF-G7E2D9-F1
#
_cell.length_a   1.000
_cell.length_b   1.000
_cell.length_c   1.000
_cell.angle_alpha   90.00
_cell.angle_beta   90.00
_cell.angle_gamma   90.00
#
_symmetry.space_group_name_H-M   'P 1'
#
loop_
_entity.id
_entity.type
_entity.pdbx_description
1 polymer ?
#
loop_
_entity_poly.entity_id
_entity_poly.type
_entity_poly.pdbx_seq_one_letter_code
_entity_poly.pdbx_strand_id
1 'polypeptide(L)'
;MSDEDLLRLKLLNDERPLKKLMTRLYALAQLSDAASDARSEEEIEAQHVLFEMELDYVKGLLLKGKGKAVMQASAREVQSYADQVTRINAERQATMNDITSLQNELALAQQDRLNKIAYDAVTRDINKSATRAASLENIDRLQSDIASLLADQTKYADAWTHRKNGFDVIVKALEDLTSAVKEQSEAERRKHTLDDEDAGADNSGPASRMKSPDSLEEGETRDDRPTKLDPSAPEFEPRRSRREAQRPDESVDASMIEADKTIEEGEMDTR
;
A
#
# COMPACT_ATOMS: atom_id res chain seq x y z
N MET A 1 -14.14 60.48 3.05
CA MET A 1 -14.34 60.47 4.51
C MET A 1 -15.74 59.98 4.74
N SER A 2 -15.91 58.86 5.44
CA SER A 2 -17.24 58.32 5.70
C SER A 2 -17.99 59.21 6.69
N ASP A 3 -19.33 59.26 6.63
CA ASP A 3 -20.14 60.02 7.59
C ASP A 3 -19.88 59.58 9.04
N GLU A 4 -19.46 58.33 9.23
CA GLU A 4 -19.08 57.75 10.51
C GLU A 4 -17.79 58.38 11.08
N ASP A 5 -16.82 58.70 10.22
CA ASP A 5 -15.60 59.41 10.61
C ASP A 5 -15.90 60.86 11.02
N LEU A 6 -16.87 61.48 10.34
CA LEU A 6 -17.31 62.85 10.61
C LEU A 6 -18.11 62.95 11.92
N LEU A 7 -18.92 61.91 12.22
CA LEU A 7 -19.62 61.77 13.50
C LEU A 7 -18.66 61.50 14.65
N ARG A 8 -17.65 60.64 14.46
CA ARG A 8 -16.58 60.40 15.44
C ARG A 8 -15.79 61.67 15.72
N LEU A 9 -15.45 62.45 14.69
CA LEU A 9 -14.74 63.72 14.85
C LEU A 9 -15.58 64.76 15.62
N LYS A 10 -16.88 64.87 15.34
CA LYS A 10 -17.81 65.75 16.10
C LYS A 10 -18.06 65.27 17.53
N LEU A 11 -18.08 63.97 17.78
CA LEU A 11 -18.24 63.39 19.12
C LEU A 11 -16.96 63.57 19.96
N LEU A 12 -15.80 63.57 19.31
CA LEU A 12 -14.49 63.80 19.94
C LEU A 12 -14.25 65.28 20.25
N ASN A 13 -14.81 66.18 19.43
CA ASN A 13 -14.62 67.62 19.51
C ASN A 13 -15.90 68.30 20.02
N ASP A 14 -16.13 68.26 21.33
CA ASP A 14 -17.27 68.94 21.95
C ASP A 14 -17.10 70.47 21.82
N GLU A 15 -17.78 71.07 20.84
CA GLU A 15 -17.74 72.53 20.60
C GLU A 15 -18.53 73.33 21.63
N ARG A 16 -19.37 72.69 22.45
CA ARG A 16 -20.24 73.36 23.43
C ARG A 16 -19.47 74.20 24.45
N PRO A 17 -18.39 73.70 25.09
CA PRO A 17 -17.59 74.51 26.00
C PRO A 17 -16.86 75.67 25.29
N LEU A 18 -16.46 75.50 24.03
CA LEU A 18 -15.85 76.57 23.24
C LEU A 18 -16.86 77.70 22.94
N LYS A 19 -18.11 77.33 22.60
CA LYS A 19 -19.21 78.27 22.41
C LYS A 19 -19.57 79.01 23.70
N LYS A 20 -19.58 78.32 24.85
CA LYS A 20 -19.80 78.93 26.16
C LYS A 20 -18.70 79.93 26.53
N LEU A 21 -17.44 79.57 26.31
CA LEU A 21 -16.29 80.46 26.52
C LEU A 21 -16.42 81.73 25.67
N MET A 22 -16.81 81.58 24.40
CA MET A 22 -17.03 82.69 23.48
C MET A 22 -18.18 83.61 23.96
N THR A 23 -19.29 83.05 24.44
CA THR A 23 -20.39 83.84 25.03
C THR A 23 -19.94 84.62 26.28
N ARG A 24 -19.10 84.02 27.14
CA ARG A 24 -18.54 84.69 28.32
C ARG A 24 -17.59 85.83 27.95
N LEU A 25 -16.76 85.63 26.92
CA LEU A 25 -15.87 86.66 26.40
C LEU A 25 -16.64 87.85 25.80
N TYR A 26 -17.72 87.59 25.07
CA TYR A 26 -18.59 88.66 24.57
C TYR A 26 -19.30 89.41 25.69
N ALA A 27 -19.76 88.72 26.75
CA ALA A 27 -20.35 89.37 27.91
C ALA A 27 -19.35 90.29 28.65
N LEU A 28 -18.10 89.84 28.80
CA LEU A 28 -17.01 90.67 29.35
C LEU A 28 -16.70 91.89 28.49
N ALA A 29 -16.61 91.72 27.17
CA ALA A 29 -16.33 92.81 26.24
C ALA A 29 -17.41 93.89 26.31
N GLN A 30 -18.69 93.50 26.37
CA GLN A 30 -19.83 94.41 26.47
C GLN A 30 -19.87 95.16 27.81
N LEU A 31 -19.52 94.52 28.93
CA LEU A 31 -19.45 95.18 30.23
C LEU A 31 -18.25 96.14 30.33
N SER A 32 -17.12 95.82 29.70
CA SER A 32 -15.95 96.72 29.70
C SER A 32 -16.17 98.01 28.91
N ASP A 33 -17.01 97.97 27.88
CA ASP A 33 -17.35 99.13 27.03
C ASP A 33 -18.38 100.06 27.69
N ALA A 34 -19.13 99.55 28.67
CA ALA A 34 -20.15 100.29 29.43
C ALA A 34 -19.63 100.95 30.72
N ALA A 35 -18.31 100.94 30.96
CA ALA A 35 -17.69 101.30 32.23
C ALA A 35 -17.81 102.81 32.58
N SER A 36 -18.86 103.18 33.32
CA SER A 36 -19.00 104.51 33.94
C SER A 36 -19.49 104.48 35.41
N ASP A 37 -19.79 103.31 35.99
CA ASP A 37 -20.35 103.18 37.35
C ASP A 37 -19.60 102.15 38.20
N ALA A 38 -19.44 102.40 39.51
CA ALA A 38 -18.79 101.48 40.46
C ALA A 38 -19.51 100.12 40.60
N ARG A 39 -20.81 100.04 40.28
CA ARG A 39 -21.54 98.76 40.18
C ARG A 39 -21.09 97.90 38.99
N SER A 40 -20.54 98.53 37.95
CA SER A 40 -20.00 97.84 36.77
C SER A 40 -18.70 97.12 37.08
N GLU A 41 -17.93 97.56 38.09
CA GLU A 41 -16.62 96.99 38.42
C GLU A 41 -16.73 95.61 39.08
N GLU A 42 -17.65 95.46 40.06
CA GLU A 42 -17.94 94.17 40.72
C GLU A 42 -18.54 93.15 39.71
N GLU A 43 -19.33 93.62 38.76
CA GLU A 43 -19.95 92.78 37.72
C GLU A 43 -18.93 92.33 36.65
N ILE A 44 -17.96 93.19 36.31
CA ILE A 44 -16.81 92.85 35.46
C ILE A 44 -15.95 91.78 36.13
N GLU A 45 -15.62 91.93 37.41
CA GLU A 45 -14.80 90.96 38.16
C GLU A 45 -15.49 89.60 38.26
N ALA A 46 -16.80 89.58 38.51
CA ALA A 46 -17.60 88.35 38.51
C ALA A 46 -17.60 87.64 37.15
N GLN A 47 -17.75 88.37 36.03
CA GLN A 47 -17.65 87.76 34.69
C GLN A 47 -16.23 87.32 34.35
N HIS A 48 -15.20 88.01 34.84
CA HIS A 48 -13.80 87.65 34.65
C HIS A 48 -13.49 86.29 35.29
N VAL A 49 -13.91 86.09 36.54
CA VAL A 49 -13.75 84.80 37.24
C VAL A 49 -14.51 83.67 36.52
N LEU A 50 -15.72 83.94 36.02
CA LEU A 50 -16.48 82.96 35.25
C LEU A 50 -15.83 82.60 33.91
N PHE A 51 -15.20 83.57 33.24
CA PHE A 51 -14.45 83.35 32.02
C PHE A 51 -13.17 82.54 32.28
N GLU A 52 -12.42 82.87 33.34
CA GLU A 52 -11.23 82.11 33.75
C GLU A 52 -11.57 80.65 34.09
N MET A 53 -12.66 80.42 34.82
CA MET A 53 -13.14 79.06 35.11
C MET A 53 -13.46 78.26 33.83
N GLU A 54 -14.16 78.86 32.86
CA GLU A 54 -14.48 78.19 31.59
C GLU A 54 -13.22 78.00 30.73
N LEU A 55 -12.26 78.93 30.79
CA LEU A 55 -10.98 78.82 30.09
C LEU A 55 -10.16 77.65 30.66
N ASP A 56 -10.10 77.52 31.98
CA ASP A 56 -9.43 76.40 32.66
C ASP A 56 -10.14 75.07 32.39
N TYR A 57 -11.47 75.08 32.28
CA TYR A 57 -12.24 73.90 31.88
C TYR A 57 -11.89 73.44 30.44
N VAL A 58 -11.89 74.36 29.46
CA VAL A 58 -11.52 74.07 28.07
C VAL A 58 -10.06 73.62 27.98
N LYS A 59 -9.15 74.30 28.68
CA LYS A 59 -7.74 73.93 28.77
C LYS A 59 -7.59 72.51 29.32
N GLY A 60 -8.29 72.18 30.41
CA GLY A 60 -8.33 70.84 30.97
C GLY A 60 -8.85 69.80 29.99
N LEU A 61 -9.91 70.11 29.25
CA LEU A 61 -10.49 69.23 28.23
C LEU A 61 -9.55 68.98 27.05
N LEU A 62 -8.76 69.98 26.63
CA LEU A 62 -7.78 69.83 25.55
C LEU A 62 -6.51 69.10 25.99
N LEU A 63 -5.96 69.46 27.17
CA LEU A 63 -4.73 68.84 27.70
C LEU A 63 -4.94 67.43 28.23
N LYS A 64 -6.07 67.17 28.89
CA LYS A 64 -6.47 65.83 29.36
C LYS A 64 -7.37 65.12 28.35
N GLY A 65 -7.51 65.70 27.15
CA GLY A 65 -8.45 65.27 26.15
C GLY A 65 -8.25 63.83 25.73
N LYS A 66 -9.38 63.13 25.59
CA LYS A 66 -9.48 61.76 25.07
C LYS A 66 -8.68 61.60 23.78
N GLY A 67 -8.56 62.64 22.94
CA GLY A 67 -7.83 62.60 21.68
C GLY A 67 -6.39 62.08 21.77
N LYS A 68 -5.54 62.63 22.66
CA LYS A 68 -4.13 62.20 22.76
C LYS A 68 -4.01 60.78 23.31
N ALA A 69 -4.81 60.44 24.31
CA ALA A 69 -4.85 59.09 24.89
C ALA A 69 -5.37 58.05 23.88
N VAL A 70 -6.41 58.38 23.11
CA VAL A 70 -6.99 57.54 22.05
C VAL A 70 -6.01 57.37 20.88
N MET A 71 -5.31 58.43 20.46
CA MET A 71 -4.27 58.31 19.44
C MET A 71 -3.13 57.39 19.89
N GLN A 72 -2.69 57.51 21.15
CA GLN A 72 -1.65 56.64 21.70
C GLN A 72 -2.13 55.19 21.85
N ALA A 73 -3.38 54.97 22.27
CA ALA A 73 -3.97 53.65 22.35
C ALA A 73 -4.10 53.01 20.96
N SER A 74 -4.61 53.76 19.98
CA SER A 74 -4.74 53.31 18.60
C SER A 74 -3.37 52.98 17.98
N ALA A 75 -2.34 53.78 18.22
CA ALA A 75 -0.98 53.48 17.74
C ALA A 75 -0.45 52.16 18.34
N ARG A 76 -0.72 51.88 19.62
CA ARG A 76 -0.34 50.62 20.27
C ARG A 76 -1.13 49.43 19.73
N GLU A 77 -2.43 49.62 19.47
CA GLU A 77 -3.29 48.59 18.88
C GLU A 77 -2.82 48.23 17.48
N VAL A 78 -2.52 49.23 16.63
CA VAL A 78 -1.98 49.00 15.29
C VAL A 78 -0.67 48.22 15.35
N GLN A 79 0.24 48.57 16.27
CA GLN A 79 1.47 47.81 16.45
C GLN A 79 1.19 46.37 16.89
N SER A 80 0.32 46.18 17.88
CA SER A 80 -0.08 44.84 18.34
C SER A 80 -0.70 44.00 17.22
N TYR A 81 -1.54 44.58 16.37
CA TYR A 81 -2.10 43.88 15.22
C TYR A 81 -1.04 43.55 14.18
N ALA A 82 -0.10 44.45 13.90
CA ALA A 82 1.03 44.15 13.03
C ALA A 82 1.85 42.97 13.55
N ASP A 83 2.18 42.95 14.85
CA ASP A 83 2.90 41.86 15.48
C ASP A 83 2.11 40.54 15.40
N GLN A 84 0.80 40.58 15.64
CA GLN A 84 -0.08 39.41 15.49
C GLN A 84 -0.12 38.89 14.06
N VAL A 85 -0.20 39.76 13.05
CA VAL A 85 -0.16 39.38 11.63
C VAL A 85 1.16 38.70 11.30
N THR A 86 2.29 39.23 11.77
CA THR A 86 3.59 38.58 11.55
C THR A 86 3.66 37.21 12.21
N ARG A 87 3.11 37.05 13.42
CA ARG A 87 3.05 35.76 14.12
C ARG A 87 2.20 34.74 13.37
N ILE A 88 0.99 35.13 12.96
CA ILE A 88 0.08 34.27 12.20
C ILE A 88 0.71 33.85 10.86
N ASN A 89 1.41 34.75 10.18
CA ASN A 89 2.11 34.41 8.94
C ASN A 89 3.26 33.41 9.19
N ALA A 90 4.01 33.56 10.28
CA ALA A 90 5.04 32.60 10.66
C ALA A 90 4.44 31.22 11.00
N GLU A 91 3.35 31.17 11.78
CA GLU A 91 2.62 29.95 12.11
C GLU A 91 2.05 29.27 10.85
N ARG A 92 1.50 30.07 9.91
CA ARG A 92 1.02 29.58 8.61
C ARG A 92 2.15 28.94 7.81
N GLN A 93 3.31 29.60 7.74
CA GLN A 93 4.45 29.07 7.01
C GLN A 93 4.98 27.78 7.64
N ALA A 94 5.04 27.71 8.98
CA ALA A 94 5.43 26.49 9.69
C ALA A 94 4.46 25.35 9.37
N THR A 95 3.16 25.60 9.45
CA THR A 95 2.12 24.61 9.12
C THR A 95 2.23 24.13 7.68
N MET A 96 2.51 25.03 6.74
CA MET A 96 2.70 24.66 5.34
C MET A 96 3.92 23.76 5.15
N ASN A 97 5.02 24.07 5.82
CA ASN A 97 6.21 23.22 5.80
C ASN A 97 5.92 21.84 6.39
N ASP A 98 5.19 21.77 7.50
CA ASP A 98 4.77 20.50 8.12
C ASP A 98 3.89 19.67 7.19
N ILE A 99 2.93 20.30 6.50
CA ILE A 99 2.11 19.63 5.48
C ILE A 99 2.99 19.04 4.38
N THR A 100 3.95 19.80 3.86
CA THR A 100 4.85 19.28 2.82
C THR A 100 5.72 18.13 3.32
N SER A 101 6.18 18.18 4.57
CA SER A 101 6.93 17.07 5.20
C SER A 101 6.07 15.82 5.32
N LEU A 102 4.84 15.96 5.83
CA LEU A 102 3.90 14.85 5.98
C LEU A 102 3.49 14.25 4.63
N GLN A 103 3.37 15.07 3.58
CA GLN A 103 3.13 14.57 2.22
C GLN A 103 4.30 13.72 1.70
N ASN A 104 5.54 14.14 1.96
CA ASN A 104 6.73 13.36 1.59
C ASN A 104 6.82 12.06 2.39
N GLU A 105 6.58 12.10 3.70
CA GLU A 105 6.52 10.91 4.54
C GLU A 105 5.44 9.93 4.09
N LEU A 106 4.27 10.44 3.71
CA LEU A 106 3.18 9.63 3.16
C LEU A 106 3.60 8.96 1.85
N ALA A 107 4.26 9.68 0.94
CA ALA A 107 4.76 9.12 -0.31
C ALA A 107 5.77 7.99 -0.08
N LEU A 108 6.71 8.19 0.86
CA LEU A 108 7.67 7.15 1.25
C LEU A 108 6.98 5.94 1.88
N ALA A 109 6.02 6.15 2.78
CA ALA A 109 5.27 5.07 3.41
C ALA A 109 4.43 4.27 2.40
N GLN A 110 3.87 4.94 1.38
CA GLN A 110 3.17 4.29 0.28
C GLN A 110 4.13 3.45 -0.57
N GLN A 111 5.31 3.97 -0.90
CA GLN A 111 6.34 3.23 -1.62
C GLN A 111 6.78 1.99 -0.83
N ASP A 112 7.04 2.12 0.46
CA ASP A 112 7.40 0.99 1.33
C ASP A 112 6.30 -0.07 1.37
N ARG A 113 5.03 0.36 1.41
CA ARG A 113 3.90 -0.57 1.33
C ARG A 113 3.88 -1.32 0.00
N LEU A 114 4.09 -0.63 -1.12
CA LEU A 114 4.16 -1.26 -2.45
C LEU A 114 5.31 -2.27 -2.53
N ASN A 115 6.48 -1.92 -2.00
CA ASN A 115 7.64 -2.82 -1.92
C ASN A 115 7.32 -4.06 -1.08
N LYS A 116 6.69 -3.89 0.09
CA LYS A 116 6.25 -5.02 0.93
C LYS A 116 5.27 -5.93 0.20
N ILE A 117 4.28 -5.36 -0.50
CA ILE A 117 3.33 -6.16 -1.30
C ILE A 117 4.06 -6.94 -2.41
N ALA A 118 5.05 -6.33 -3.07
CA ALA A 118 5.87 -7.01 -4.07
C ALA A 118 6.69 -8.15 -3.46
N TYR A 119 7.32 -7.94 -2.30
CA TYR A 119 8.04 -8.99 -1.58
C TYR A 119 7.11 -10.11 -1.11
N ASP A 120 5.90 -9.79 -0.64
CA ASP A 120 4.91 -10.79 -0.26
C ASP A 120 4.39 -11.60 -1.45
N ALA A 121 4.32 -11.00 -2.64
CA ALA A 121 3.99 -11.71 -3.87
C ALA A 121 5.10 -12.70 -4.24
N VAL A 122 6.36 -12.24 -4.27
CA VAL A 122 7.52 -13.10 -4.53
C VAL A 122 7.64 -14.22 -3.48
N THR A 123 7.42 -13.89 -2.21
CA THR A 123 7.45 -14.88 -1.11
C THR A 123 6.37 -15.93 -1.28
N ARG A 124 5.15 -15.54 -1.67
CA ARG A 124 4.09 -16.51 -1.99
C ARG A 124 4.47 -17.43 -3.14
N ASP A 125 5.12 -16.91 -4.18
CA ASP A 125 5.58 -17.74 -5.30
C ASP A 125 6.72 -18.68 -4.90
N ILE A 126 7.67 -18.21 -4.08
CA ILE A 126 8.72 -19.05 -3.50
C ILE A 126 8.12 -20.15 -2.63
N ASN A 127 7.12 -19.84 -1.80
CA ASN A 127 6.49 -20.82 -0.91
C ASN A 127 5.65 -21.88 -1.65
N LYS A 128 5.28 -21.66 -2.91
CA LYS A 128 4.67 -22.71 -3.75
C LYS A 128 5.69 -23.76 -4.18
N SER A 129 6.96 -23.39 -4.27
CA SER A 129 8.04 -24.32 -4.59
C SER A 129 8.43 -25.14 -3.36
N ALA A 130 8.95 -26.36 -3.57
CA ALA A 130 9.46 -27.18 -2.49
C ALA A 130 10.60 -26.45 -1.76
N THR A 131 10.72 -26.69 -0.45
CA THR A 131 11.83 -26.13 0.30
C THR A 131 13.15 -26.63 -0.26
N ARG A 132 14.17 -25.77 -0.26
CA ARG A 132 15.51 -26.12 -0.77
C ARG A 132 16.05 -27.40 -0.13
N ALA A 133 15.79 -27.60 1.16
CA ALA A 133 16.18 -28.81 1.89
C ALA A 133 15.50 -30.07 1.33
N ALA A 134 14.18 -30.03 1.11
CA ALA A 134 13.44 -31.17 0.54
C ALA A 134 13.89 -31.49 -0.89
N SER A 135 14.20 -30.47 -1.70
CA SER A 135 14.78 -30.70 -3.03
C SER A 135 16.16 -31.36 -2.98
N LEU A 136 17.02 -30.96 -2.03
CA LEU A 136 18.33 -31.57 -1.85
C LEU A 136 18.22 -33.03 -1.38
N GLU A 137 17.35 -33.31 -0.41
CA GLU A 137 17.08 -34.68 0.05
C GLU A 137 16.58 -35.58 -1.11
N ASN A 138 15.69 -35.04 -1.96
CA ASN A 138 15.21 -35.78 -3.13
C ASN A 138 16.34 -36.02 -4.16
N ILE A 139 17.24 -35.05 -4.35
CA ILE A 139 18.42 -35.21 -5.22
C ILE A 139 19.31 -36.32 -4.66
N ASP A 140 19.62 -36.29 -3.36
CA ASP A 140 20.49 -37.29 -2.72
C ASP A 140 19.88 -38.70 -2.81
N ARG A 141 18.55 -38.80 -2.61
CA ARG A 141 17.82 -40.05 -2.80
C ARG A 141 17.91 -40.56 -4.24
N LEU A 142 17.62 -39.70 -5.22
CA LEU A 142 17.70 -40.09 -6.64
C LEU A 142 19.13 -40.48 -7.04
N GLN A 143 20.15 -39.83 -6.50
CA GLN A 143 21.55 -40.20 -6.73
C GLN A 143 21.87 -41.58 -6.14
N SER A 144 21.38 -41.89 -4.94
CA SER A 144 21.51 -43.22 -4.34
C SER A 144 20.81 -44.29 -5.18
N ASP A 145 19.59 -44.00 -5.66
CA ASP A 145 18.83 -44.93 -6.50
C ASP A 145 19.54 -45.18 -7.84
N ILE A 146 20.09 -44.14 -8.48
CA ILE A 146 20.91 -44.26 -9.70
C ILE A 146 22.14 -45.12 -9.43
N ALA A 147 22.85 -44.89 -8.32
CA ALA A 147 24.02 -45.69 -7.97
C ALA A 147 23.66 -47.18 -7.77
N SER A 148 22.52 -47.47 -7.13
CA SER A 148 22.02 -48.84 -6.98
C SER A 148 21.67 -49.47 -8.33
N LEU A 149 20.97 -48.74 -9.20
CA LEU A 149 20.60 -49.25 -10.53
C LEU A 149 21.82 -49.52 -11.41
N LEU A 150 22.84 -48.67 -11.35
CA LEU A 150 24.10 -48.91 -12.06
C LEU A 150 24.82 -50.16 -11.51
N ALA A 151 24.84 -50.34 -10.19
CA ALA A 151 25.40 -51.54 -9.58
C ALA A 151 24.63 -52.79 -10.03
N ASP A 152 23.31 -52.76 -10.05
CA ASP A 152 22.50 -53.89 -10.51
C ASP A 152 22.68 -54.15 -12.02
N GLN A 153 22.78 -53.10 -12.83
CA GLN A 153 23.11 -53.23 -14.25
C GLN A 153 24.44 -53.95 -14.45
N THR A 154 25.48 -53.61 -13.67
CA THR A 154 26.76 -54.32 -13.74
C THR A 154 26.64 -55.79 -13.36
N LYS A 155 25.90 -56.11 -12.28
CA LYS A 155 25.62 -57.51 -11.90
C LYS A 155 24.87 -58.28 -12.99
N TYR A 156 23.87 -57.65 -13.63
CA TYR A 156 23.14 -58.27 -14.73
C TYR A 156 24.01 -58.48 -15.96
N ALA A 157 24.88 -57.52 -16.29
CA ALA A 157 25.84 -57.67 -17.37
C ALA A 157 26.80 -58.85 -17.09
N ASP A 158 27.34 -58.93 -15.88
CA ASP A 158 28.22 -60.02 -15.46
C ASP A 158 27.50 -61.38 -15.51
N ALA A 159 26.30 -61.47 -14.94
CA ALA A 159 25.49 -62.69 -14.97
C ALA A 159 25.14 -63.10 -16.40
N TRP A 160 24.85 -62.14 -17.27
CA TRP A 160 24.58 -62.39 -18.69
C TRP A 160 25.80 -62.92 -19.42
N THR A 161 26.98 -62.33 -19.22
CA THR A 161 28.23 -62.85 -19.80
C THR A 161 28.54 -64.26 -19.31
N HIS A 162 28.32 -64.54 -18.03
CA HIS A 162 28.53 -65.86 -17.46
C HIS A 162 27.57 -66.90 -18.07
N ARG A 163 26.28 -66.56 -18.21
CA ARG A 163 25.29 -67.42 -18.87
C ARG A 163 25.61 -67.65 -20.33
N LYS A 164 26.02 -66.61 -21.06
CA LYS A 164 26.45 -66.73 -22.46
C LYS A 164 27.62 -67.70 -22.58
N ASN A 165 28.65 -67.54 -21.75
CA ASN A 165 29.80 -68.44 -21.73
C ASN A 165 29.38 -69.89 -21.38
N GLY A 166 28.49 -70.07 -20.40
CA GLY A 166 27.94 -71.39 -20.06
C GLY A 166 27.13 -72.02 -21.20
N PHE A 167 26.34 -71.22 -21.92
CA PHE A 167 25.60 -71.67 -23.10
C PHE A 167 26.54 -72.06 -24.24
N ASP A 168 27.59 -71.27 -24.49
CA ASP A 168 28.61 -71.59 -25.50
C ASP A 168 29.32 -72.93 -25.20
N VAL A 169 29.55 -73.25 -23.92
CA VAL A 169 30.10 -74.56 -23.50
C VAL A 169 29.11 -75.69 -23.76
N ILE A 170 27.82 -75.50 -23.45
CA ILE A 170 26.78 -76.50 -23.71
C ILE A 170 26.61 -76.74 -25.21
N VAL A 171 26.61 -75.68 -26.02
CA VAL A 171 26.52 -75.78 -27.49
C VAL A 171 27.69 -76.59 -28.03
N LYS A 172 28.92 -76.32 -27.58
CA LYS A 172 30.09 -77.13 -27.95
C LYS A 172 29.95 -78.59 -27.53
N ALA A 173 29.49 -78.86 -26.31
CA ALA A 173 29.26 -80.23 -25.87
C ALA A 173 28.18 -80.96 -26.68
N LEU A 174 27.14 -80.25 -27.14
CA LEU A 174 26.13 -80.79 -28.07
C LEU A 174 26.70 -81.01 -29.48
N GLU A 175 27.55 -80.11 -29.98
CA GLU A 175 28.28 -80.30 -31.23
C GLU A 175 29.22 -81.52 -31.16
N ASP A 176 29.93 -81.70 -30.05
CA ASP A 176 30.79 -82.86 -29.80
C ASP A 176 29.96 -84.15 -29.70
N LEU A 177 28.84 -84.14 -28.96
CA LEU A 177 27.97 -85.31 -28.85
C LEU A 177 27.30 -85.65 -30.17
N THR A 178 26.82 -84.67 -30.93
CA THR A 178 26.25 -84.92 -32.26
C THR A 178 27.32 -85.40 -33.24
N SER A 179 28.56 -84.93 -33.12
CA SER A 179 29.70 -85.44 -33.89
C SER A 179 30.04 -86.88 -33.50
N ALA A 180 30.05 -87.21 -32.20
CA ALA A 180 30.25 -88.56 -31.70
C ALA A 180 29.10 -89.51 -32.11
N VAL A 181 27.85 -89.05 -32.09
CA VAL A 181 26.69 -89.82 -32.57
C VAL A 181 26.77 -90.03 -34.09
N LYS A 182 27.20 -89.02 -34.86
CA LYS A 182 27.46 -89.19 -36.30
C LYS A 182 28.59 -90.18 -36.55
N GLU A 183 29.69 -90.07 -35.82
CA GLU A 183 30.83 -90.99 -35.91
C GLU A 183 30.42 -92.42 -35.53
N GLN A 184 29.64 -92.58 -34.46
CA GLN A 184 29.08 -93.87 -34.05
C GLN A 184 28.09 -94.40 -35.09
N SER A 185 27.19 -93.58 -35.63
CA SER A 185 26.26 -93.98 -36.69
C SER A 185 27.01 -94.36 -37.98
N GLU A 186 28.09 -93.66 -38.31
CA GLU A 186 28.98 -94.03 -39.42
C GLU A 186 29.75 -95.32 -39.12
N ALA A 187 30.21 -95.53 -37.89
CA ALA A 187 30.88 -96.76 -37.47
C ALA A 187 29.91 -97.95 -37.44
N GLU A 188 28.68 -97.75 -36.99
CA GLU A 188 27.58 -98.72 -37.07
C GLU A 188 27.20 -98.98 -38.52
N ARG A 189 27.18 -97.98 -39.40
CA ARG A 189 27.04 -98.19 -40.86
C ARG A 189 28.23 -98.96 -41.45
N ARG A 190 29.46 -98.72 -41.01
CA ARG A 190 30.66 -99.49 -41.41
C ARG A 190 30.62 -100.93 -40.86
N LYS A 191 30.00 -101.15 -39.71
CA LYS A 191 29.82 -102.48 -39.11
C LYS A 191 28.66 -103.25 -39.75
N HIS A 192 27.56 -102.56 -40.02
CA HIS A 192 26.38 -103.07 -40.71
C HIS A 192 26.63 -103.31 -42.21
N THR A 193 27.65 -102.69 -42.81
CA THR A 193 28.13 -103.07 -44.16
C THR A 193 28.97 -104.36 -44.17
N LEU A 194 29.28 -104.93 -43.00
CA LEU A 194 29.98 -106.22 -42.84
C LEU A 194 29.09 -107.34 -42.28
N ASP A 195 27.90 -107.01 -41.81
CA ASP A 195 26.98 -107.95 -41.16
C ASP A 195 25.57 -107.50 -41.50
N ASP A 196 25.12 -107.85 -42.72
CA ASP A 196 23.69 -107.88 -43.06
C ASP A 196 23.48 -108.67 -44.37
N GLU A 197 23.30 -109.98 -44.23
CA GLU A 197 22.29 -110.74 -44.96
C GLU A 197 21.42 -111.43 -43.89
N ASP A 198 20.26 -110.87 -43.54
CA ASP A 198 18.96 -111.55 -43.69
C ASP A 198 17.77 -110.61 -43.36
N ALA A 199 16.69 -110.84 -44.09
CA ALA A 199 15.67 -109.88 -44.48
C ALA A 199 14.40 -109.83 -43.61
N GLY A 200 13.64 -108.74 -43.80
CA GLY A 200 12.17 -108.77 -43.87
C GLY A 200 11.45 -108.06 -42.72
N ALA A 201 10.82 -106.90 -42.94
CA ALA A 201 9.41 -106.74 -43.40
C ALA A 201 8.40 -106.97 -42.25
N ASP A 202 7.37 -106.18 -41.95
CA ASP A 202 6.63 -105.12 -42.63
C ASP A 202 5.63 -104.51 -41.60
N ASN A 203 5.15 -103.30 -41.91
CA ASN A 203 3.73 -102.90 -41.85
C ASN A 203 3.23 -101.84 -40.82
N SER A 204 2.73 -100.77 -41.43
CA SER A 204 1.50 -99.98 -41.15
C SER A 204 1.38 -99.06 -39.92
N GLY A 205 1.11 -97.77 -40.23
CA GLY A 205 0.71 -96.67 -39.32
C GLY A 205 -0.75 -96.76 -38.81
N PRO A 206 -1.54 -95.67 -38.63
CA PRO A 206 -1.31 -94.26 -38.97
C PRO A 206 -1.77 -93.20 -37.91
N ALA A 207 -1.44 -91.93 -38.21
CA ALA A 207 -2.22 -90.68 -38.07
C ALA A 207 -2.83 -90.16 -36.74
N SER A 208 -2.92 -88.81 -36.72
CA SER A 208 -3.86 -87.95 -35.98
C SER A 208 -3.29 -87.36 -34.68
N ARG A 209 -3.43 -86.07 -34.28
CA ARG A 209 -4.08 -84.84 -34.79
C ARG A 209 -4.08 -83.86 -33.60
N MET A 210 -4.07 -82.55 -33.85
CA MET A 210 -4.51 -81.47 -32.94
C MET A 210 -3.61 -81.20 -31.70
N LYS A 211 -3.47 -80.00 -31.13
CA LYS A 211 -3.99 -78.66 -31.40
C LYS A 211 -3.13 -77.69 -30.56
N SER A 212 -2.81 -76.53 -31.09
CA SER A 212 -2.51 -75.32 -30.30
C SER A 212 -3.73 -74.96 -29.43
N PRO A 213 -3.56 -74.34 -28.25
CA PRO A 213 -3.66 -72.88 -28.16
C PRO A 213 -2.58 -72.29 -27.23
N ASP A 214 -1.91 -71.22 -27.66
CA ASP A 214 -2.34 -69.83 -27.53
C ASP A 214 -1.84 -69.23 -26.21
N SER A 215 -0.84 -68.39 -26.39
CA SER A 215 -0.19 -67.57 -25.39
C SER A 215 -1.15 -66.47 -24.95
N LEU A 216 -1.40 -66.35 -23.64
CA LEU A 216 -1.93 -65.11 -23.07
C LEU A 216 -0.84 -64.43 -22.25
N GLU A 217 -0.35 -63.38 -22.88
CA GLU A 217 0.10 -62.10 -22.34
C GLU A 217 -0.03 -61.85 -20.83
N GLU A 218 1.10 -61.38 -20.31
CA GLU A 218 1.24 -60.43 -19.22
C GLU A 218 0.31 -59.22 -19.37
N GLY A 219 -0.16 -58.68 -18.24
CA GLY A 219 -0.85 -57.40 -18.26
C GLY A 219 -1.55 -57.02 -16.96
N GLU A 220 -0.86 -57.08 -15.82
CA GLU A 220 -1.29 -56.35 -14.62
C GLU A 220 -1.16 -54.84 -14.88
N THR A 221 -2.27 -54.18 -15.24
CA THR A 221 -2.39 -52.73 -15.10
C THR A 221 -3.17 -52.38 -13.84
N ARG A 222 -2.44 -51.63 -13.01
CA ARG A 222 -2.80 -50.93 -11.79
C ARG A 222 -4.11 -50.14 -11.87
N ASP A 223 -4.82 -50.19 -10.73
CA ASP A 223 -5.54 -49.09 -10.05
C ASP A 223 -6.01 -47.92 -10.91
N ASP A 224 -7.29 -47.93 -11.28
CA ASP A 224 -8.08 -46.71 -11.46
C ASP A 224 -9.30 -46.78 -10.53
N ARG A 225 -9.18 -46.14 -9.37
CA ARG A 225 -10.32 -45.82 -8.49
C ARG A 225 -10.97 -44.53 -8.98
N PRO A 226 -12.23 -44.54 -9.44
CA PRO A 226 -13.06 -43.36 -9.30
C PRO A 226 -13.63 -43.37 -7.87
N THR A 227 -13.01 -42.60 -6.98
CA THR A 227 -13.63 -42.22 -5.70
C THR A 227 -14.90 -41.42 -6.03
N LYS A 228 -16.05 -42.11 -6.01
CA LYS A 228 -17.36 -41.46 -5.91
C LYS A 228 -17.41 -40.76 -4.55
N LEU A 229 -17.21 -39.44 -4.58
CA LEU A 229 -17.57 -38.55 -3.48
C LEU A 229 -19.10 -38.57 -3.33
N ASP A 230 -19.57 -38.58 -2.09
CA ASP A 230 -20.98 -38.66 -1.74
C ASP A 230 -21.82 -37.58 -2.46
N PRO A 231 -22.89 -37.95 -3.19
CA PRO A 231 -23.76 -36.99 -3.86
C PRO A 231 -24.64 -36.17 -2.90
N SER A 232 -24.53 -36.39 -1.59
CA SER A 232 -25.26 -35.67 -0.53
C SER A 232 -24.38 -34.73 0.28
N ALA A 233 -23.12 -34.52 -0.10
CA ALA A 233 -22.22 -33.61 0.60
C ALA A 233 -22.59 -32.14 0.29
N PRO A 234 -22.86 -31.30 1.31
CA PRO A 234 -23.16 -29.88 1.09
C PRO A 234 -21.93 -29.14 0.54
N GLU A 235 -22.18 -28.21 -0.39
CA GLU A 235 -21.15 -27.43 -1.09
C GLU A 235 -20.30 -26.62 -0.10
N PHE A 236 -18.97 -26.69 -0.29
CA PHE A 236 -18.02 -26.04 0.60
C PHE A 236 -17.97 -24.53 0.34
N GLU A 237 -18.57 -23.74 1.21
CA GLU A 237 -18.41 -22.28 1.21
C GLU A 237 -17.23 -21.86 2.09
N PRO A 238 -16.15 -21.29 1.51
CA PRO A 238 -15.04 -20.79 2.31
C PRO A 238 -15.51 -19.59 3.14
N ARG A 239 -15.46 -19.77 4.46
CA ARG A 239 -15.80 -18.76 5.48
C ARG A 239 -15.08 -17.43 5.20
N ARG A 240 -15.79 -16.46 4.62
CA ARG A 240 -15.39 -15.05 4.70
C ARG A 240 -15.48 -14.65 6.17
N SER A 241 -14.35 -14.30 6.75
CA SER A 241 -14.22 -13.77 8.10
C SER A 241 -15.16 -12.57 8.28
N ARG A 242 -16.29 -12.82 8.94
CA ARG A 242 -17.20 -11.81 9.47
C ARG A 242 -16.52 -11.12 10.64
N ARG A 243 -15.87 -9.99 10.37
CA ARG A 243 -15.54 -8.97 11.38
C ARG A 243 -16.41 -7.76 11.10
N GLU A 244 -17.68 -7.91 11.43
CA GLU A 244 -18.68 -6.85 11.40
C GLU A 244 -18.64 -6.18 12.78
N ALA A 245 -17.67 -5.27 12.95
CA ALA A 245 -17.65 -4.34 14.06
C ALA A 245 -18.53 -3.15 13.68
N GLN A 246 -19.56 -2.94 14.50
CA GLN A 246 -20.50 -1.83 14.49
C GLN A 246 -19.79 -0.48 14.22
N ARG A 247 -20.28 0.26 13.22
CA ARG A 247 -20.12 1.72 13.16
C ARG A 247 -21.47 2.33 13.53
N PRO A 248 -21.55 3.22 14.53
CA PRO A 248 -22.73 4.03 14.74
C PRO A 248 -22.80 5.15 13.71
N ASP A 249 -24.05 5.52 13.38
CA ASP A 249 -24.45 6.66 12.56
C ASP A 249 -23.72 7.96 12.92
N GLU A 250 -23.24 8.66 11.89
CA GLU A 250 -23.12 10.11 11.93
C GLU A 250 -23.43 10.67 10.54
N SER A 251 -24.69 11.07 10.37
CA SER A 251 -25.14 11.94 9.31
C SER A 251 -24.54 13.33 9.52
N VAL A 252 -23.60 13.73 8.67
CA VAL A 252 -23.18 15.13 8.57
C VAL A 252 -23.67 15.70 7.25
N ASP A 253 -24.48 16.74 7.43
CA ASP A 253 -25.20 17.57 6.48
C ASP A 253 -24.30 18.05 5.32
N ALA A 254 -24.65 17.65 4.09
CA ALA A 254 -23.96 18.04 2.86
C ALA A 254 -24.57 19.31 2.25
N SER A 255 -24.83 20.33 3.08
CA SER A 255 -25.48 21.58 2.68
C SER A 255 -24.67 22.82 3.05
N MET A 256 -23.35 22.83 2.82
CA MET A 256 -22.57 24.07 3.06
C MET A 256 -21.25 24.17 2.30
N ILE A 257 -21.21 23.90 0.99
CA ILE A 257 -20.09 24.32 0.14
C ILE A 257 -20.63 24.70 -1.25
N GLU A 258 -21.16 25.91 -1.40
CA GLU A 258 -21.28 26.59 -2.71
C GLU A 258 -21.60 28.08 -2.52
N ALA A 259 -20.60 28.85 -2.10
CA ALA A 259 -20.58 30.30 -2.24
C ALA A 259 -19.16 30.84 -1.98
N ASP A 260 -18.25 30.72 -2.96
CA ASP A 260 -17.24 31.75 -3.24
C ASP A 260 -16.42 31.43 -4.49
N LYS A 261 -17.03 31.61 -5.67
CA LYS A 261 -16.32 31.65 -6.95
C LYS A 261 -16.96 32.69 -7.87
N THR A 262 -16.77 33.95 -7.51
CA THR A 262 -16.90 35.08 -8.44
C THR A 262 -16.09 36.23 -7.86
N ILE A 263 -15.30 36.89 -8.73
CA ILE A 263 -14.47 38.10 -8.52
C ILE A 263 -12.97 37.78 -8.51
N GLU A 264 -12.38 37.66 -9.71
CA GLU A 264 -11.09 38.28 -10.08
C GLU A 264 -10.80 38.01 -11.57
N GLU A 265 -11.61 38.58 -12.46
CA GLU A 265 -11.19 38.87 -13.83
C GLU A 265 -11.69 40.26 -14.21
N GLY A 266 -10.80 41.25 -14.15
CA GLY A 266 -11.10 42.61 -14.58
C GLY A 266 -10.16 43.63 -13.95
N GLU A 267 -8.92 43.72 -14.45
CA GLU A 267 -8.15 44.96 -14.59
C GLU A 267 -6.73 44.63 -15.10
N MET A 268 -6.59 44.48 -16.42
CA MET A 268 -5.34 44.83 -17.10
C MET A 268 -5.69 45.62 -18.35
N ASP A 269 -5.87 46.92 -18.15
CA ASP A 269 -5.69 47.92 -19.18
C ASP A 269 -5.09 49.18 -18.56
N THR A 270 -4.16 49.81 -19.28
CA THR A 270 -3.43 51.06 -19.00
C THR A 270 -2.09 50.96 -18.24
N ARG A 271 -1.00 50.72 -19.00
CA ARG A 271 0.05 51.73 -19.27
C ARG A 271 1.10 51.24 -20.24
#